data_AF-A0A559NKU9-F1
#
_entry.id   AF-A0A559NKU9-F1
#
_cell.length_a   1.000
_cell.length_b   1.000
_cell.length_c   1.000
_cell.angle_alpha   90.00
_cell.angle_beta   90.00
_cell.angle_gamma   90.00
#
_symmetry.space_group_name_H-M   'P 1'
#
loop_
_entity.id
_entity.type
_entity.pdbx_description
1 polymer ?
#
loop_
_entity_poly.entity_id
_entity_poly.type
_entity_poly.pdbx_seq_one_letter_code
_entity_poly.pdbx_strand_id
1 'polypeptide(L)'
;MIKKEDIIFAIINSLVTLVLFFSVQSLYLNGIEDYNVFYLGPWLKSIDEKSEIINTDNFVFIDTNFDNALIENNDNGLINGNIVIADRYKLKLLFEKLNSRSEYKYILCDVFFDRESNIDSALSLVMSKAERLIIPRKDTLEKTIKSFRDVKSGLVDLKITDDKFYKFKLSNKNLKSLPLKMYEEIYSKKNNFNLPLYFTQEGIAFNDFVPYFKIKDKDIKRRGGHYFNLNKILSWNPKSFREITKDKIIIIGNYQTDLHNTIHGKIAGSLILLNVFLSLEEGLNVLSYPLIIILFLIFMFFSVIIHQSRLELELMLSKIPLVGRLSRGSTYILVMTIFSIVIFFVFKNSINLLFVASWFILQNKITKSDIYWKNVKVNLKRFWQGIKKMFGFTYHFFRSIK
;
A
#
# COMPACT_ATOMS: atom_id res chain seq x y z
N MET A 1 20.00 13.29 35.67
CA MET A 1 19.37 12.05 36.17
C MET A 1 17.91 12.11 35.76
N ILE A 2 17.37 11.08 35.09
CA ILE A 2 15.97 11.11 34.61
C ILE A 2 15.05 11.02 35.83
N LYS A 3 14.09 11.94 35.97
CA LYS A 3 13.14 11.93 37.09
C LYS A 3 12.07 10.86 36.82
N LYS A 4 11.49 10.32 37.89
CA LYS A 4 10.38 9.35 37.81
C LYS A 4 9.20 9.90 37.01
N GLU A 5 8.90 11.19 37.18
CA GLU A 5 7.85 11.90 36.45
C GLU A 5 8.07 11.89 34.93
N ASP A 6 9.32 12.11 34.49
CA ASP A 6 9.69 12.07 33.07
C ASP A 6 9.42 10.70 32.44
N ILE A 7 9.72 9.63 33.20
CA ILE A 7 9.52 8.25 32.74
C ILE A 7 8.03 7.94 32.63
N ILE A 8 7.23 8.32 33.64
CA ILE A 8 5.77 8.11 33.62
C ILE A 8 5.15 8.87 32.45
N PHE A 9 5.52 10.15 32.26
CA PHE A 9 5.07 10.94 31.12
C PHE A 9 5.44 10.25 29.80
N ALA A 10 6.68 9.80 29.66
CA ALA A 10 7.16 9.15 28.43
C ALA A 10 6.39 7.87 28.12
N ILE A 11 6.11 7.01 29.12
CA ILE A 11 5.33 5.79 28.93
C ILE A 11 3.91 6.13 28.45
N ILE A 12 3.21 7.04 29.14
CA ILE A 12 1.84 7.43 28.79
C ILE A 12 1.80 8.05 27.39
N ASN A 13 2.70 9.00 27.11
CA ASN A 13 2.75 9.67 25.81
C ASN A 13 3.07 8.69 24.67
N SER A 14 3.86 7.65 24.94
CA SER A 14 4.19 6.61 23.94
C SER A 14 3.01 5.71 23.65
N LEU A 15 2.23 5.33 24.66
CA LEU A 15 0.99 4.58 24.45
C LEU A 15 -0.01 5.40 23.62
N VAL A 16 -0.19 6.68 23.96
CA VAL A 16 -1.03 7.60 23.18
C VAL A 16 -0.52 7.73 21.75
N THR A 17 0.78 7.93 21.57
CA THR A 17 1.40 8.06 20.24
C THR A 17 1.27 6.77 19.43
N LEU A 18 1.34 5.60 20.06
CA LEU A 18 1.15 4.30 19.42
C LEU A 18 -0.29 4.13 18.94
N VAL A 19 -1.28 4.48 19.77
CA VAL A 19 -2.71 4.47 19.39
C VAL A 19 -2.97 5.45 18.24
N LEU A 20 -2.44 6.67 18.32
CA LEU A 20 -2.54 7.67 17.26
C LEU A 20 -1.88 7.19 15.96
N PHE A 21 -0.70 6.60 16.06
CA PHE A 21 0.03 6.05 14.93
C PHE A 21 -0.81 5.00 14.20
N PHE A 22 -1.33 4.00 14.91
CA PHE A 22 -2.17 2.97 14.29
C PHE A 22 -3.48 3.52 13.73
N SER A 23 -4.10 4.47 14.43
CA SER A 23 -5.31 5.12 13.95
C SER A 23 -5.05 5.84 12.63
N VAL A 24 -3.98 6.64 12.55
CA VAL A 24 -3.63 7.40 11.34
C VAL A 24 -3.11 6.52 10.22
N GLN A 25 -2.28 5.51 10.52
CA GLN A 25 -1.78 4.57 9.50
C GLN A 25 -2.93 3.87 8.77
N SER A 26 -4.06 3.71 9.46
CA SER A 26 -5.27 3.08 8.97
C SER A 26 -6.30 4.04 8.35
N LEU A 27 -6.11 5.35 8.58
CA LEU A 27 -6.90 6.40 7.96
C LEU A 27 -6.23 6.80 6.65
N TYR A 28 -7.02 6.79 5.59
CA TYR A 28 -6.60 7.28 4.29
C TYR A 28 -6.54 8.81 4.32
N LEU A 29 -5.42 9.38 4.77
CA LEU A 29 -5.17 10.80 4.69
C LEU A 29 -4.65 11.14 3.29
N ASN A 30 -5.59 11.36 2.37
CA ASN A 30 -5.36 11.91 1.04
C ASN A 30 -4.28 13.01 1.09
N GLY A 31 -3.21 12.88 0.28
CA GLY A 31 -2.15 13.88 0.15
C GLY A 31 -0.90 13.68 1.02
N ILE A 32 -0.99 12.94 2.15
CA ILE A 32 0.21 12.63 2.96
C ILE A 32 0.91 11.36 2.46
N GLU A 33 0.17 10.46 1.81
CA GLU A 33 0.75 9.24 1.23
C GLU A 33 1.46 9.49 -0.10
N ASP A 34 1.28 10.67 -0.72
CA ASP A 34 2.01 11.11 -1.93
C ASP A 34 3.47 11.48 -1.62
N TYR A 35 3.85 11.59 -0.35
CA TYR A 35 5.25 11.74 0.01
C TYR A 35 6.00 10.44 -0.28
N ASN A 36 6.86 10.47 -1.31
CA ASN A 36 7.79 9.39 -1.70
C ASN A 36 8.53 8.72 -0.52
N VAL A 37 8.65 9.41 0.61
CA VAL A 37 9.22 8.92 1.87
C VAL A 37 8.59 7.60 2.33
N PHE A 38 7.27 7.45 2.21
CA PHE A 38 6.58 6.22 2.60
C PHE A 38 7.07 4.99 1.81
N TYR A 39 7.50 5.23 0.58
CA TYR A 39 7.96 4.21 -0.35
C TYR A 39 9.47 4.09 -0.42
N LEU A 40 10.24 4.88 0.33
CA LEU A 40 11.70 4.84 0.25
C LEU A 40 12.25 3.46 0.60
N GLY A 41 11.72 2.79 1.63
CA GLY A 41 12.12 1.41 1.97
C GLY A 41 11.87 0.43 0.81
N PRO A 42 10.62 0.25 0.37
CA PRO A 42 10.28 -0.59 -0.79
C PRO A 42 11.04 -0.23 -2.05
N TRP A 43 11.18 1.06 -2.35
CA TRP A 43 11.89 1.57 -3.51
C TRP A 43 13.39 1.23 -3.44
N LEU A 44 14.05 1.47 -2.30
CA LEU A 44 15.47 1.12 -2.10
C LEU A 44 15.70 -0.39 -2.27
N LYS A 45 14.84 -1.23 -1.69
CA LYS A 45 14.92 -2.69 -1.86
C LYS A 45 14.73 -3.10 -3.32
N SER A 46 13.85 -2.42 -4.06
CA SER A 46 13.62 -2.71 -5.47
C SER A 46 14.80 -2.37 -6.39
N ILE A 47 15.73 -1.51 -5.95
CA ILE A 47 16.99 -1.22 -6.66
C ILE A 47 17.94 -2.42 -6.56
N ASP A 48 18.06 -3.00 -5.37
CA ASP A 48 18.94 -4.13 -5.07
C ASP A 48 18.49 -5.40 -5.79
N GLU A 49 17.18 -5.67 -5.79
CA GLU A 49 16.59 -6.88 -6.41
C GLU A 49 16.48 -6.85 -7.94
N LYS A 50 17.11 -5.88 -8.62
CA LYS A 50 17.12 -5.90 -10.10
C LYS A 50 17.76 -7.16 -10.69
N SER A 51 18.48 -7.95 -9.88
CA SER A 51 19.20 -9.17 -10.24
C SER A 51 18.56 -10.50 -9.79
N GLU A 52 17.56 -10.50 -8.90
CA GLU A 52 17.08 -11.73 -8.28
C GLU A 52 16.07 -12.49 -9.15
N ILE A 53 16.31 -13.78 -9.36
CA ILE A 53 15.48 -14.68 -10.17
C ILE A 53 14.35 -15.23 -9.29
N ILE A 54 13.17 -14.60 -9.35
CA ILE A 54 11.97 -14.99 -8.58
C ILE A 54 11.29 -16.22 -9.16
N ASN A 55 11.20 -17.36 -8.46
CA ASN A 55 10.55 -18.57 -8.99
C ASN A 55 9.07 -18.31 -9.38
N THR A 56 8.72 -18.55 -10.65
CA THR A 56 7.37 -18.37 -11.22
C THR A 56 6.71 -19.70 -11.59
N ASP A 57 7.33 -20.83 -11.28
CA ASP A 57 6.92 -22.15 -11.77
C ASP A 57 5.55 -22.55 -11.24
N ASN A 58 5.08 -21.97 -10.13
CA ASN A 58 3.77 -22.23 -9.55
C ASN A 58 2.60 -21.51 -10.25
N PHE A 59 2.90 -20.70 -11.28
CA PHE A 59 1.95 -19.80 -11.92
C PHE A 59 1.86 -20.04 -13.42
N VAL A 60 0.67 -19.87 -13.99
CA VAL A 60 0.42 -19.80 -15.43
C VAL A 60 -0.26 -18.48 -15.73
N PHE A 61 0.34 -17.66 -16.58
CA PHE A 61 -0.17 -16.36 -17.00
C PHE A 61 -0.80 -16.50 -18.39
N ILE A 62 -2.09 -16.16 -18.49
CA ILE A 62 -2.84 -16.19 -19.75
C ILE A 62 -3.25 -14.77 -20.12
N ASP A 63 -2.64 -14.24 -21.17
CA ASP A 63 -2.89 -12.88 -21.68
C ASP A 63 -4.10 -12.85 -22.61
N THR A 64 -5.06 -11.99 -22.30
CA THR A 64 -6.25 -11.75 -23.11
C THR A 64 -6.11 -10.57 -24.07
N ASN A 65 -5.00 -9.80 -24.01
CA ASN A 65 -4.87 -8.54 -24.72
C ASN A 65 -5.07 -8.64 -26.25
N PHE A 66 -4.68 -9.75 -26.87
CA PHE A 66 -4.82 -9.98 -28.31
C PHE A 66 -6.10 -10.71 -28.71
N ASP A 67 -6.93 -11.06 -27.72
CA ASP A 67 -8.10 -11.91 -27.87
C ASP A 67 -9.34 -11.12 -27.44
N ASN A 68 -9.66 -10.11 -28.25
CA ASN A 68 -10.77 -9.20 -28.02
C ASN A 68 -11.94 -9.49 -28.96
N ALA A 69 -13.15 -9.20 -28.50
CA ALA A 69 -14.37 -9.16 -29.28
C ALA A 69 -14.97 -7.76 -29.25
N LEU A 70 -15.72 -7.43 -30.29
CA LEU A 70 -16.54 -6.22 -30.34
C LEU A 70 -17.96 -6.57 -29.92
N ILE A 71 -18.53 -5.77 -29.02
CA ILE A 71 -19.96 -5.81 -28.70
C ILE A 71 -20.56 -4.43 -28.96
N GLU A 72 -21.86 -4.40 -29.21
CA GLU A 72 -22.60 -3.15 -29.37
C GLU A 72 -22.57 -2.35 -28.06
N ASN A 73 -22.21 -1.07 -28.16
CA ASN A 73 -22.26 -0.15 -27.04
C ASN A 73 -23.68 0.41 -26.92
N ASN A 74 -24.48 -0.19 -26.05
CA ASN A 74 -25.83 0.28 -25.79
C ASN A 74 -25.82 1.18 -24.54
N ASP A 75 -25.88 2.50 -24.76
CA ASP A 75 -26.04 3.48 -23.68
C ASP A 75 -27.50 3.95 -23.68
N ASN A 76 -28.27 3.55 -22.65
CA ASN A 76 -29.68 3.93 -22.46
C ASN A 76 -30.63 3.56 -23.63
N GLY A 77 -30.39 2.44 -24.31
CA GLY A 77 -31.23 1.96 -25.41
C GLY A 77 -30.78 2.47 -26.80
N LEU A 78 -29.74 3.29 -26.88
CA LEU A 78 -29.18 3.79 -28.12
C LEU A 78 -27.85 3.09 -28.42
N ILE A 79 -27.73 2.55 -29.65
CA ILE A 79 -26.51 1.91 -30.13
C ILE A 79 -25.50 3.00 -30.53
N ASN A 80 -24.49 3.21 -29.68
CA ASN A 80 -23.41 4.18 -29.86
C ASN A 80 -22.13 3.50 -30.34
N GLY A 81 -22.23 2.71 -31.41
CA GLY A 81 -21.10 1.99 -32.01
C GLY A 81 -20.73 0.72 -31.25
N ASN A 82 -19.45 0.33 -31.34
CA ASN A 82 -18.93 -0.90 -30.74
C ASN A 82 -17.88 -0.59 -29.67
N ILE A 83 -17.86 -1.40 -28.61
CA ILE A 83 -16.81 -1.39 -27.58
C ILE A 83 -16.02 -2.69 -27.62
N VAL A 84 -14.74 -2.59 -27.29
CA VAL A 84 -13.81 -3.71 -27.21
C VAL A 84 -13.93 -4.35 -25.84
N ILE A 85 -14.15 -5.66 -25.80
CA ILE A 85 -14.12 -6.48 -24.59
C ILE A 85 -13.22 -7.70 -24.81
N ALA A 86 -12.82 -8.38 -23.73
CA ALA A 86 -12.18 -9.70 -23.87
C ALA A 86 -13.14 -10.70 -24.53
N ASP A 87 -12.61 -11.56 -25.41
CA ASP A 87 -13.41 -12.53 -26.15
C ASP A 87 -14.03 -13.57 -25.20
N ARG A 88 -15.34 -13.41 -24.94
CA ARG A 88 -16.13 -14.25 -24.03
C ARG A 88 -16.25 -15.68 -24.53
N TYR A 89 -16.24 -15.89 -25.84
CA TYR A 89 -16.28 -17.23 -26.42
C TYR A 89 -14.97 -17.97 -26.18
N LYS A 90 -13.82 -17.33 -26.38
CA LYS A 90 -12.52 -17.94 -26.08
C LYS A 90 -12.34 -18.20 -24.59
N LEU A 91 -12.80 -17.29 -23.72
CA LEU A 91 -12.82 -17.54 -22.28
C LEU A 91 -13.67 -18.76 -21.93
N LYS A 92 -14.85 -18.91 -22.56
CA LYS A 92 -15.72 -20.08 -22.36
C LYS A 92 -14.97 -21.37 -22.70
N LEU A 93 -14.34 -21.43 -23.88
CA LEU A 93 -13.55 -22.59 -24.31
C LEU A 93 -12.39 -22.90 -23.35
N LEU A 94 -11.74 -21.86 -22.81
CA LEU A 94 -10.67 -22.04 -21.81
C LEU A 94 -11.23 -22.68 -20.54
N PHE A 95 -12.34 -22.17 -20.01
CA PHE A 95 -12.94 -22.73 -18.80
C PHE A 95 -13.51 -24.15 -19.03
N GLU A 96 -14.02 -24.47 -20.22
CA GLU A 96 -14.40 -25.84 -20.59
C GLU A 96 -13.19 -26.79 -20.53
N LYS A 97 -12.05 -26.37 -21.09
CA LYS A 97 -10.80 -27.14 -20.98
C LYS A 97 -10.34 -27.31 -19.53
N LEU A 98 -10.37 -26.24 -18.73
CA LEU A 98 -9.95 -26.28 -17.33
C LEU A 98 -10.84 -27.21 -16.48
N ASN A 99 -12.16 -27.17 -16.70
CA ASN A 99 -13.13 -27.98 -15.97
C ASN A 99 -13.16 -29.45 -16.40
N SER A 100 -12.54 -29.82 -17.53
CA SER A 100 -12.49 -31.21 -17.99
C SER A 100 -11.79 -32.15 -17.00
N ARG A 101 -10.87 -31.63 -16.17
CA ARG A 101 -10.16 -32.39 -15.13
C ARG A 101 -10.00 -31.66 -13.79
N SER A 102 -10.15 -30.33 -13.75
CA SER A 102 -10.08 -29.53 -12.52
C SER A 102 -8.81 -29.75 -11.69
N GLU A 103 -7.66 -29.96 -12.35
CA GLU A 103 -6.37 -30.24 -11.71
C GLU A 103 -5.53 -28.99 -11.38
N TYR A 104 -6.04 -27.80 -11.67
CA TYR A 104 -5.39 -26.54 -11.32
C TYR A 104 -5.53 -26.24 -9.83
N LYS A 105 -4.56 -25.52 -9.23
CA LYS A 105 -4.61 -25.12 -7.82
C LYS A 105 -5.67 -24.03 -7.59
N TYR A 106 -5.67 -22.98 -8.42
CA TYR A 106 -6.65 -21.88 -8.32
C TYR A 106 -6.68 -21.08 -9.63
N ILE A 107 -7.78 -20.40 -9.92
CA ILE A 107 -7.92 -19.48 -11.06
C ILE A 107 -8.25 -18.08 -10.56
N LEU A 108 -7.38 -17.14 -10.88
CA LEU A 108 -7.62 -15.72 -10.79
C LEU A 108 -7.92 -15.21 -12.20
N CYS A 109 -9.15 -14.78 -12.46
CA CYS A 109 -9.54 -14.26 -13.77
C CYS A 109 -9.84 -12.77 -13.66
N ASP A 110 -8.84 -11.93 -13.89
CA ASP A 110 -8.92 -10.48 -13.86
C ASP A 110 -9.53 -9.92 -15.15
N VAL A 111 -10.82 -10.22 -15.33
CA VAL A 111 -11.63 -9.67 -16.41
C VAL A 111 -12.94 -9.18 -15.81
N PHE A 112 -13.24 -7.89 -15.99
CA PHE A 112 -14.52 -7.34 -15.56
C PHE A 112 -15.64 -7.75 -16.53
N PHE A 113 -16.76 -8.20 -15.96
CA PHE A 113 -17.99 -8.55 -16.66
C PHE A 113 -19.08 -7.50 -16.35
N ASP A 114 -18.88 -6.30 -16.89
CA ASP A 114 -19.73 -5.12 -16.69
C ASP A 114 -20.45 -4.65 -17.96
N ARG A 115 -20.21 -5.31 -19.10
CA ARG A 115 -20.90 -5.10 -20.38
C ARG A 115 -21.44 -6.42 -20.93
N GLU A 116 -22.72 -6.45 -21.28
CA GLU A 116 -23.43 -7.65 -21.71
C GLU A 116 -22.97 -8.16 -23.07
N SER A 117 -22.82 -9.47 -23.18
CA SER A 117 -22.55 -10.21 -24.41
C SER A 117 -23.52 -11.39 -24.54
N ASN A 118 -23.85 -11.74 -25.78
CA ASN A 118 -24.66 -12.92 -26.11
C ASN A 118 -24.08 -14.26 -25.59
N ILE A 119 -22.78 -14.30 -25.26
CA ILE A 119 -22.10 -15.50 -24.74
C ILE A 119 -22.13 -15.59 -23.22
N ASP A 120 -22.49 -14.51 -22.49
CA ASP A 120 -22.30 -14.41 -21.04
C ASP A 120 -23.01 -15.50 -20.23
N SER A 121 -24.23 -15.87 -20.63
CA SER A 121 -24.99 -16.94 -19.96
C SER A 121 -24.28 -18.29 -20.08
N ALA A 122 -23.76 -18.60 -21.26
CA ALA A 122 -23.01 -19.84 -21.50
C ALA A 122 -21.66 -19.83 -20.80
N LEU A 123 -20.96 -18.69 -20.81
CA LEU A 123 -19.68 -18.52 -20.12
C LEU A 123 -19.86 -18.67 -18.60
N SER A 124 -20.84 -17.99 -18.01
CA SER A 124 -21.13 -18.07 -16.58
C SER A 124 -21.44 -19.50 -16.12
N LEU A 125 -22.23 -20.25 -16.90
CA LEU A 125 -22.53 -21.66 -16.59
C LEU A 125 -21.28 -22.54 -16.55
N VAL A 126 -20.29 -22.26 -17.39
CA VAL A 126 -19.02 -22.98 -17.37
C VAL A 126 -18.16 -22.50 -16.19
N MET A 127 -18.12 -21.19 -15.94
CA MET A 127 -17.35 -20.62 -14.82
C MET A 127 -17.88 -21.06 -13.45
N SER A 128 -19.20 -21.24 -13.29
CA SER A 128 -19.79 -21.69 -12.02
C SER A 128 -19.38 -23.13 -11.64
N LYS A 129 -18.96 -23.95 -12.61
CA LYS A 129 -18.40 -25.29 -12.38
C LYS A 129 -16.94 -25.27 -11.91
N ALA A 130 -16.25 -24.14 -12.03
CA ALA A 130 -14.88 -24.00 -11.57
C ALA A 130 -14.86 -23.72 -10.06
N GLU A 131 -14.69 -24.76 -9.24
CA GLU A 131 -14.76 -24.65 -7.78
C GLU A 131 -13.72 -23.68 -7.20
N ARG A 132 -12.52 -23.62 -7.79
CA ARG A 132 -11.38 -22.80 -7.33
C ARG A 132 -11.14 -21.62 -8.27
N LEU A 133 -12.18 -20.82 -8.50
CA LEU A 133 -12.17 -19.63 -9.35
C LEU A 133 -12.57 -18.39 -8.56
N ILE A 134 -11.95 -17.26 -8.88
CA ILE A 134 -12.44 -15.95 -8.49
C ILE A 134 -12.35 -14.95 -9.64
N ILE A 135 -13.40 -14.11 -9.77
CA ILE A 135 -13.45 -13.00 -10.72
C ILE A 135 -13.49 -11.64 -10.00
N PRO A 136 -13.04 -10.55 -10.63
CA PRO A 136 -13.13 -9.22 -10.07
C PRO A 136 -14.58 -8.75 -10.11
N ARG A 137 -14.92 -7.96 -9.11
CA ARG A 137 -16.21 -7.27 -9.01
C ARG A 137 -15.99 -5.85 -8.51
N LYS A 138 -16.78 -4.92 -9.05
CA LYS A 138 -16.87 -3.52 -8.59
C LYS A 138 -17.73 -3.42 -7.32
N ASP A 139 -17.67 -2.30 -6.60
CA ASP A 139 -18.25 -2.11 -5.26
C ASP A 139 -19.70 -2.61 -5.06
N THR A 140 -20.55 -2.60 -6.09
CA THR A 140 -21.95 -3.05 -6.01
C THR A 140 -22.23 -4.25 -6.92
N LEU A 141 -23.05 -5.19 -6.43
CA LEU A 141 -23.50 -6.39 -7.18
C LEU A 141 -24.30 -6.00 -8.43
N GLU A 142 -24.94 -4.83 -8.38
CA GLU A 142 -25.71 -4.24 -9.47
C GLU A 142 -24.83 -3.86 -10.67
N LYS A 143 -23.55 -3.54 -10.43
CA LYS A 143 -22.58 -3.25 -11.50
C LYS A 143 -21.99 -4.52 -12.14
N THR A 144 -22.32 -5.70 -11.60
CA THR A 144 -22.00 -6.98 -12.22
C THR A 144 -23.22 -7.45 -13.01
N ILE A 145 -22.99 -7.84 -14.26
CA ILE A 145 -24.04 -8.40 -15.12
C ILE A 145 -24.73 -9.56 -14.41
N LYS A 146 -26.05 -9.65 -14.55
CA LYS A 146 -26.89 -10.64 -13.87
C LYS A 146 -26.35 -12.07 -14.03
N SER A 147 -25.88 -12.42 -15.22
CA SER A 147 -25.35 -13.75 -15.54
C SER A 147 -24.18 -14.17 -14.65
N PHE A 148 -23.34 -13.26 -14.17
CA PHE A 148 -22.15 -13.59 -13.37
C PHE A 148 -22.35 -13.47 -11.85
N ARG A 149 -23.58 -13.22 -11.38
CA ARG A 149 -23.86 -13.03 -9.94
C ARG A 149 -23.57 -14.27 -9.10
N ASP A 150 -23.75 -15.46 -9.70
CA ASP A 150 -23.52 -16.74 -9.03
C ASP A 150 -22.07 -17.23 -9.15
N VAL A 151 -21.24 -16.53 -9.93
CA VAL A 151 -19.80 -16.83 -10.02
C VAL A 151 -19.09 -16.18 -8.83
N LYS A 152 -18.24 -16.97 -8.15
CA LYS A 152 -17.41 -16.49 -7.04
C LYS A 152 -16.64 -15.23 -7.45
N SER A 153 -16.88 -14.14 -6.74
CA SER A 153 -16.26 -12.85 -7.04
C SER A 153 -15.67 -12.17 -5.81
N GLY A 154 -14.65 -11.34 -6.02
CA GLY A 154 -14.00 -10.54 -4.98
C GLY A 154 -13.88 -9.08 -5.38
N LEU A 155 -13.83 -8.20 -4.38
CA LEU A 155 -13.68 -6.76 -4.63
C LEU A 155 -12.26 -6.45 -5.15
N VAL A 156 -12.17 -5.61 -6.17
CA VAL A 156 -10.91 -4.99 -6.58
C VAL A 156 -10.94 -3.53 -6.13
N ASP A 157 -10.44 -3.27 -4.92
CA ASP A 157 -10.37 -1.92 -4.33
C ASP A 157 -8.92 -1.42 -4.34
N LEU A 158 -8.48 -1.04 -5.54
CA LEU A 158 -7.19 -0.37 -5.74
C LEU A 158 -7.31 1.07 -5.26
N LYS A 159 -6.50 1.47 -4.28
CA LYS A 159 -6.39 2.88 -3.88
C LYS A 159 -5.44 3.59 -4.83
N ILE A 160 -6.04 4.39 -5.70
CA ILE A 160 -5.34 5.21 -6.71
C ILE A 160 -5.50 6.68 -6.30
N THR A 161 -4.37 7.38 -6.15
CA THR A 161 -4.32 8.85 -6.04
C THR A 161 -3.34 9.35 -7.10
N ASP A 162 -3.65 10.45 -7.77
CA ASP A 162 -2.84 11.02 -8.87
C ASP A 162 -2.40 9.96 -9.91
N ASP A 163 -3.34 9.10 -10.29
CA ASP A 163 -3.14 8.02 -11.27
C ASP A 163 -2.09 6.96 -10.85
N LYS A 164 -1.71 6.91 -9.56
CA LYS A 164 -0.78 5.94 -8.98
C LYS A 164 -1.44 5.07 -7.93
N PHE A 165 -1.22 3.77 -8.03
CA PHE A 165 -1.53 2.79 -7.01
C PHE A 165 -0.59 2.92 -5.82
N TYR A 166 -1.16 2.94 -4.62
CA TYR A 166 -0.44 3.18 -3.37
C TYR A 166 -0.59 2.05 -2.36
N LYS A 167 -1.83 1.73 -2.00
CA LYS A 167 -2.16 0.68 -1.03
C LYS A 167 -3.28 -0.20 -1.58
N PHE A 168 -3.30 -1.43 -1.08
CA PHE A 168 -4.39 -2.36 -1.34
C PHE A 168 -5.25 -2.51 -0.09
N LYS A 169 -6.57 -2.36 -0.23
CA LYS A 169 -7.52 -2.57 0.86
C LYS A 169 -8.07 -4.00 0.81
N LEU A 170 -7.87 -4.76 1.88
CA LEU A 170 -8.24 -6.17 1.97
C LEU A 170 -9.74 -6.38 2.13
N SER A 171 -10.43 -5.51 2.86
CA SER A 171 -11.87 -5.54 3.00
C SER A 171 -12.48 -4.16 3.12
N ASN A 172 -13.63 -3.97 2.48
CA ASN A 172 -14.43 -2.75 2.57
C ASN A 172 -15.85 -3.11 3.03
N LYS A 173 -16.22 -2.66 4.24
CA LYS A 173 -17.47 -3.05 4.93
C LYS A 173 -17.54 -4.58 5.07
N ASN A 174 -18.45 -5.23 4.34
CA ASN A 174 -18.65 -6.69 4.37
C ASN A 174 -18.10 -7.37 3.10
N LEU A 175 -17.46 -6.62 2.21
CA LEU A 175 -16.90 -7.16 0.98
C LEU A 175 -15.41 -7.40 1.17
N LYS A 176 -15.00 -8.66 0.98
CA LYS A 176 -13.60 -9.05 0.94
C LYS A 176 -13.05 -8.84 -0.46
N SER A 177 -11.80 -8.40 -0.51
CA SER A 177 -11.07 -8.24 -1.75
C SER A 177 -10.79 -9.58 -2.41
N LEU A 178 -10.54 -9.55 -3.71
CA LEU A 178 -10.22 -10.74 -4.49
C LEU A 178 -8.99 -11.48 -3.94
N PRO A 179 -7.83 -10.84 -3.72
CA PRO A 179 -6.64 -11.55 -3.22
C PRO A 179 -6.86 -12.15 -1.82
N LEU A 180 -7.62 -11.46 -0.96
CA LEU A 180 -7.97 -11.97 0.36
C LEU A 180 -8.84 -13.23 0.29
N LYS A 181 -9.89 -13.22 -0.53
CA LYS A 181 -10.76 -14.41 -0.69
C LYS A 181 -9.97 -15.59 -1.24
N MET A 182 -9.12 -15.35 -2.23
CA MET A 182 -8.22 -16.37 -2.77
C MET A 182 -7.30 -16.95 -1.67
N TYR A 183 -6.70 -16.09 -0.85
CA TYR A 183 -5.87 -16.51 0.29
C TYR A 183 -6.65 -17.37 1.30
N GLU A 184 -7.84 -16.91 1.69
CA GLU A 184 -8.72 -17.63 2.62
C GLU A 184 -9.15 -19.00 2.09
N GLU A 185 -9.49 -19.10 0.81
CA GLU A 185 -9.89 -20.37 0.18
C GLU A 185 -8.72 -21.35 0.05
N ILE A 186 -7.55 -20.89 -0.41
CA ILE A 186 -6.37 -21.75 -0.56
C ILE A 186 -5.88 -22.28 0.79
N TYR A 187 -5.90 -21.46 1.83
CA TYR A 187 -5.38 -21.82 3.16
C TYR A 187 -6.46 -22.22 4.17
N SER A 188 -7.73 -22.28 3.76
CA SER A 188 -8.88 -22.55 4.64
C SER A 188 -8.92 -21.66 5.90
N LYS A 189 -8.47 -20.40 5.76
CA LYS A 189 -8.47 -19.40 6.83
C LYS A 189 -9.68 -18.49 6.71
N LYS A 190 -10.18 -17.97 7.83
CA LYS A 190 -11.23 -16.94 7.85
C LYS A 190 -10.75 -15.74 8.65
N ASN A 191 -10.69 -14.59 7.99
CA ASN A 191 -10.36 -13.31 8.61
C ASN A 191 -11.63 -12.44 8.66
N ASN A 192 -11.87 -11.81 9.81
CA ASN A 192 -13.00 -10.91 10.02
C ASN A 192 -12.50 -9.47 10.06
N PHE A 193 -13.01 -8.63 9.17
CA PHE A 193 -12.55 -7.25 8.97
C PHE A 193 -13.64 -6.27 9.38
N ASN A 194 -13.70 -5.92 10.66
CA ASN A 194 -14.64 -4.90 11.14
C ASN A 194 -13.94 -3.58 11.49
N LEU A 195 -12.61 -3.60 11.54
CA LEU A 195 -11.79 -2.50 12.00
C LEU A 195 -10.57 -2.34 11.08
N PRO A 196 -9.94 -1.15 11.06
CA PRO A 196 -8.77 -0.92 10.23
C PRO A 196 -7.56 -1.80 10.65
N LEU A 197 -7.50 -2.16 11.93
CA LEU A 197 -6.71 -3.27 12.45
C LEU A 197 -7.62 -4.45 12.76
N TYR A 198 -7.18 -5.66 12.51
CA TYR A 198 -7.93 -6.87 12.86
C TYR A 198 -7.00 -7.94 13.43
N PHE A 199 -7.58 -8.88 14.18
CA PHE A 199 -6.85 -10.01 14.74
C PHE A 199 -6.90 -11.19 13.76
N THR A 200 -5.73 -11.76 13.49
CA THR A 200 -5.55 -13.03 12.79
C THR A 200 -5.01 -14.08 13.76
N GLN A 201 -4.90 -15.32 13.31
CA GLN A 201 -4.20 -16.36 14.07
C GLN A 201 -2.70 -16.05 14.26
N GLU A 202 -2.14 -15.18 13.42
CA GLU A 202 -0.71 -14.84 13.38
C GLU A 202 -0.39 -13.55 14.14
N GLY A 203 -1.40 -12.73 14.45
CA GLY A 203 -1.22 -11.49 15.21
C GLY A 203 -2.22 -10.41 14.84
N ILE A 204 -1.84 -9.16 15.08
CA ILE A 204 -2.61 -7.98 14.66
C ILE A 204 -2.23 -7.69 13.20
N ALA A 205 -3.19 -7.40 12.33
CA ALA A 205 -2.95 -7.13 10.93
C ALA A 205 -3.64 -5.85 10.45
N PHE A 206 -3.05 -5.20 9.46
CA PHE A 206 -3.66 -4.07 8.76
C PHE A 206 -4.65 -4.53 7.71
N ASN A 207 -5.83 -3.89 7.68
CA ASN A 207 -6.80 -4.06 6.60
C ASN A 207 -6.32 -3.42 5.29
N ASP A 208 -5.42 -2.44 5.34
CA ASP A 208 -4.79 -1.82 4.18
C ASP A 208 -3.26 -1.84 4.30
N PHE A 209 -2.57 -2.17 3.22
CA PHE A 209 -1.11 -2.23 3.25
C PHE A 209 -0.51 -2.01 1.86
N VAL A 210 0.79 -1.74 1.82
CA VAL A 210 1.55 -1.64 0.57
C VAL A 210 2.05 -3.04 0.22
N PRO A 211 1.57 -3.65 -0.87
CA PRO A 211 2.05 -4.96 -1.27
C PRO A 211 3.49 -4.90 -1.76
N TYR A 212 4.21 -6.00 -1.57
CA TYR A 212 5.52 -6.17 -2.16
C TYR A 212 5.39 -6.74 -3.58
N PHE A 213 5.92 -6.00 -4.55
CA PHE A 213 5.87 -6.40 -5.96
C PHE A 213 7.02 -7.35 -6.31
N LYS A 214 6.82 -8.62 -5.95
CA LYS A 214 7.69 -9.74 -6.28
C LYS A 214 7.66 -9.98 -7.79
N ILE A 215 6.51 -10.34 -8.37
CA ILE A 215 6.41 -10.66 -9.81
C ILE A 215 6.11 -9.40 -10.63
N LYS A 216 6.95 -9.07 -11.61
CA LYS A 216 6.77 -7.91 -12.50
C LYS A 216 6.59 -8.35 -13.95
N ASP A 217 6.13 -7.43 -14.81
CA ASP A 217 5.89 -7.70 -16.25
C ASP A 217 7.14 -8.22 -16.98
N LYS A 218 8.33 -7.72 -16.61
CA LYS A 218 9.61 -8.17 -17.17
C LYS A 218 9.92 -9.63 -16.83
N ASP A 219 9.46 -10.11 -15.68
CA ASP A 219 9.78 -11.45 -15.16
C ASP A 219 8.95 -12.51 -15.87
N ILE A 220 7.68 -12.20 -16.15
CA ILE A 220 6.79 -13.08 -16.93
C ILE A 220 7.20 -13.14 -18.41
N LYS A 221 7.66 -12.02 -19.00
CA LYS A 221 8.02 -11.94 -20.42
C LYS A 221 9.40 -12.53 -20.73
N ARG A 222 10.40 -12.38 -19.84
CA ARG A 222 11.76 -12.94 -20.05
C ARG A 222 11.81 -14.46 -19.92
N ARG A 223 10.90 -15.08 -19.17
CA ARG A 223 11.02 -16.49 -18.81
C ARG A 223 10.39 -17.49 -19.76
N GLY A 224 9.55 -17.08 -20.70
CA GLY A 224 9.02 -17.92 -21.78
C GLY A 224 8.21 -19.18 -21.37
N GLY A 225 8.27 -19.63 -20.12
CA GLY A 225 7.82 -20.95 -19.71
C GLY A 225 6.36 -21.04 -19.30
N HIS A 226 5.76 -19.92 -18.85
CA HIS A 226 4.40 -19.94 -18.32
C HIS A 226 3.55 -18.71 -18.68
N TYR A 227 3.92 -17.95 -19.71
CA TYR A 227 3.14 -16.81 -20.21
C TYR A 227 2.65 -17.10 -21.63
N PHE A 228 1.32 -17.09 -21.82
CA PHE A 228 0.69 -17.50 -23.07
C PHE A 228 -0.46 -16.57 -23.44
N ASN A 229 -0.61 -16.28 -24.74
CA ASN A 229 -1.82 -15.67 -25.25
C ASN A 229 -2.98 -16.68 -25.18
N LEU A 230 -4.19 -16.20 -24.90
CA LEU A 230 -5.40 -17.02 -24.80
C LEU A 230 -5.62 -17.89 -26.04
N ASN A 231 -5.49 -17.34 -27.26
CA ASN A 231 -5.64 -18.14 -28.48
C ASN A 231 -4.62 -19.29 -28.59
N LYS A 232 -3.38 -19.05 -28.14
CA LYS A 232 -2.28 -20.02 -28.25
C LYS A 232 -2.51 -21.20 -27.32
N ILE A 233 -2.95 -20.96 -26.09
CA ILE A 233 -3.21 -22.05 -25.14
C ILE A 233 -4.46 -22.87 -25.54
N LEU A 234 -5.43 -22.23 -26.22
CA LEU A 234 -6.60 -22.92 -26.78
C LEU A 234 -6.27 -23.87 -27.93
N SER A 235 -5.17 -23.68 -28.66
CA SER A 235 -4.77 -24.61 -29.73
C SER A 235 -4.03 -25.85 -29.23
N TRP A 236 -3.63 -25.88 -27.96
CA TRP A 236 -2.88 -27.00 -27.42
C TRP A 236 -3.71 -28.27 -27.26
N ASN A 237 -3.04 -29.39 -27.48
CA ASN A 237 -3.60 -30.71 -27.18
C ASN A 237 -3.85 -30.84 -25.65
N PRO A 238 -4.77 -31.73 -25.23
CA PRO A 238 -5.12 -31.89 -23.82
C PRO A 238 -3.95 -32.24 -22.90
N LYS A 239 -2.94 -32.98 -23.40
CA LYS A 239 -1.79 -33.41 -22.60
C LYS A 239 -0.88 -32.22 -22.25
N SER A 240 -0.48 -31.43 -23.24
CA SER A 240 0.38 -30.24 -23.06
C SER A 240 -0.32 -29.17 -22.23
N PHE A 241 -1.64 -28.98 -22.45
CA PHE A 241 -2.45 -28.07 -21.63
C PHE A 241 -2.43 -28.48 -20.15
N ARG A 242 -2.61 -29.78 -19.89
CA ARG A 242 -2.59 -30.34 -18.53
C ARG A 242 -1.21 -30.21 -17.88
N GLU A 243 -0.14 -30.55 -18.58
CA GLU A 243 1.23 -30.47 -18.05
C GLU A 243 1.57 -29.07 -17.53
N ILE A 244 1.05 -28.04 -18.19
CA ILE A 244 1.32 -26.65 -17.82
C ILE A 244 0.36 -26.13 -16.74
N THR A 245 -0.89 -26.59 -16.70
CA THR A 245 -1.91 -26.06 -15.78
C THR A 245 -2.05 -26.84 -14.46
N LYS A 246 -1.59 -28.09 -14.43
CA LYS A 246 -1.71 -28.97 -13.27
C LYS A 246 -0.97 -28.41 -12.05
N ASP A 247 -1.67 -28.39 -10.91
CA ASP A 247 -1.18 -27.90 -9.62
C ASP A 247 -0.70 -26.43 -9.63
N LYS A 248 -1.03 -25.66 -10.68
CA LYS A 248 -0.66 -24.26 -10.82
C LYS A 248 -1.79 -23.31 -10.47
N ILE A 249 -1.43 -22.11 -10.05
CA ILE A 249 -2.35 -20.97 -9.99
C ILE A 249 -2.37 -20.34 -11.38
N ILE A 250 -3.56 -20.20 -11.97
CA ILE A 250 -3.76 -19.65 -13.30
C ILE A 250 -4.23 -18.20 -13.17
N ILE A 251 -3.51 -17.28 -13.79
CA ILE A 251 -3.77 -15.84 -13.77
C ILE A 251 -4.15 -15.40 -15.18
N ILE A 252 -5.44 -15.16 -15.38
CA ILE A 252 -6.00 -14.69 -16.65
C ILE A 252 -6.18 -13.18 -16.52
N GLY A 253 -5.71 -12.40 -17.49
CA GLY A 253 -5.87 -10.96 -17.48
C GLY A 253 -5.22 -10.30 -18.69
N ASN A 254 -5.27 -8.97 -18.70
CA ASN A 254 -4.69 -8.16 -19.77
C ASN A 254 -3.36 -7.56 -19.31
N TYR A 255 -2.24 -8.01 -19.88
CA TYR A 255 -0.89 -7.62 -19.42
C TYR A 255 -0.27 -6.46 -20.20
N GLN A 256 -1.02 -5.81 -21.09
CA GLN A 256 -0.48 -4.79 -21.98
C GLN A 256 -1.26 -3.48 -21.95
N THR A 257 -2.59 -3.55 -21.89
CA THR A 257 -3.44 -2.36 -21.91
C THR A 257 -4.06 -2.05 -20.55
N ASP A 258 -4.20 -3.05 -19.66
CA ASP A 258 -4.63 -2.82 -18.27
C ASP A 258 -3.44 -2.56 -17.33
N LEU A 259 -2.74 -1.45 -17.58
CA LEU A 259 -1.55 -1.04 -16.82
C LEU A 259 -1.91 0.08 -15.84
N HIS A 260 -1.50 -0.08 -14.59
CA HIS A 260 -1.61 0.96 -13.58
C HIS A 260 -0.23 1.51 -13.22
N ASN A 261 -0.11 2.82 -13.00
CA ASN A 261 1.13 3.36 -12.47
C ASN A 261 1.26 2.96 -11.00
N THR A 262 2.45 2.50 -10.61
CA THR A 262 2.79 2.18 -9.23
C THR A 262 4.11 2.85 -8.87
N ILE A 263 4.49 2.79 -7.60
CA ILE A 263 5.81 3.21 -7.11
C ILE A 263 6.98 2.45 -7.76
N HIS A 264 6.71 1.29 -8.37
CA HIS A 264 7.69 0.46 -9.06
C HIS A 264 7.60 0.56 -10.59
N GLY A 265 6.82 1.52 -11.11
CA GLY A 265 6.54 1.68 -12.53
C GLY A 265 5.16 1.16 -12.92
N LYS A 266 4.92 1.01 -14.22
CA LYS A 266 3.66 0.47 -14.75
C LYS A 266 3.60 -1.04 -14.51
N ILE A 267 2.50 -1.52 -13.94
CA ILE A 267 2.27 -2.94 -13.64
C ILE A 267 0.85 -3.30 -14.07
N ALA A 268 0.68 -4.47 -14.69
CA ALA A 268 -0.63 -5.00 -15.06
C ALA A 268 -1.54 -5.23 -13.84
N GLY A 269 -2.84 -4.93 -13.96
CA GLY A 269 -3.84 -5.12 -12.89
C GLY A 269 -3.79 -6.52 -12.27
N SER A 270 -3.76 -7.54 -13.13
CA SER A 270 -3.66 -8.95 -12.72
C SER A 270 -2.41 -9.27 -11.90
N LEU A 271 -1.28 -8.62 -12.19
CA LEU A 271 -0.05 -8.77 -11.40
C LEU A 271 -0.14 -8.02 -10.07
N ILE A 272 -0.85 -6.89 -9.98
CA ILE A 272 -1.12 -6.23 -8.70
C ILE A 272 -1.89 -7.19 -7.79
N LEU A 273 -2.97 -7.80 -8.29
CA LEU A 273 -3.77 -8.76 -7.53
C LEU A 273 -2.94 -9.97 -7.07
N LEU A 274 -2.10 -10.52 -7.95
CA LEU A 274 -1.21 -11.62 -7.60
C LEU A 274 -0.18 -11.23 -6.53
N ASN A 275 0.46 -10.07 -6.66
CA ASN A 275 1.46 -9.62 -5.67
C ASN A 275 0.84 -9.31 -4.31
N VAL A 276 -0.40 -8.83 -4.27
CA VAL A 276 -1.14 -8.69 -3.02
C VAL A 276 -1.36 -10.06 -2.38
N PHE A 277 -1.79 -11.06 -3.15
CA PHE A 277 -1.92 -12.43 -2.65
C PHE A 277 -0.60 -12.98 -2.11
N LEU A 278 0.51 -12.83 -2.85
CA LEU A 278 1.84 -13.25 -2.40
C LEU A 278 2.28 -12.52 -1.13
N SER A 279 1.94 -11.23 -1.00
CA SER A 279 2.26 -10.45 0.18
C SER A 279 1.47 -10.91 1.41
N LEU A 280 0.23 -11.40 1.23
CA LEU A 280 -0.55 -12.03 2.29
C LEU A 280 0.06 -13.38 2.70
N GLU A 281 0.57 -14.17 1.74
CA GLU A 281 1.29 -15.41 2.04
C GLU A 281 2.55 -15.16 2.88
N GLU A 282 3.26 -14.05 2.64
CA GLU A 282 4.42 -13.63 3.42
C GLU A 282 4.06 -12.91 4.74
N GLY A 283 2.79 -12.69 5.03
CA GLY A 283 2.33 -12.01 6.24
C GLY A 283 2.70 -10.52 6.31
N LEU A 284 2.89 -9.84 5.17
CA LEU A 284 3.35 -8.44 5.15
C LEU A 284 2.34 -7.43 5.73
N ASN A 285 1.08 -7.84 5.82
CA ASN A 285 0.03 -7.09 6.49
C ASN A 285 -0.03 -7.35 8.00
N VAL A 286 0.66 -8.37 8.51
CA VAL A 286 0.69 -8.74 9.93
C VAL A 286 1.79 -7.96 10.65
N LEU A 287 1.44 -7.38 11.79
CA LEU A 287 2.33 -6.69 12.71
C LEU A 287 2.91 -7.68 13.70
N SER A 288 4.23 -7.88 13.61
CA SER A 288 4.93 -8.70 14.59
C SER A 288 4.98 -8.01 15.97
N TYR A 289 4.89 -8.77 17.06
CA TYR A 289 5.05 -8.22 18.42
C TYR A 289 6.37 -7.47 18.63
N PRO A 290 7.53 -7.93 18.11
CA PRO A 290 8.78 -7.19 18.22
C PRO A 290 8.71 -5.81 17.56
N LEU A 291 8.02 -5.67 16.42
CA LEU A 291 7.81 -4.38 15.76
C LEU A 291 7.02 -3.42 16.66
N ILE A 292 5.94 -3.88 17.28
CA ILE A 292 5.13 -3.05 18.21
C ILE A 292 5.98 -2.58 19.39
N ILE A 293 6.80 -3.46 19.96
CA ILE A 293 7.71 -3.13 21.07
C ILE A 293 8.75 -2.08 20.62
N ILE A 294 9.36 -2.25 19.44
CA ILE A 294 10.33 -1.30 18.90
C ILE A 294 9.70 0.06 18.65
N LEU A 295 8.49 0.11 18.08
CA LEU A 295 7.76 1.36 17.90
C LEU A 295 7.50 2.05 19.24
N PHE A 296 7.06 1.29 20.25
CA PHE A 296 6.87 1.81 21.61
C PHE A 296 8.17 2.40 22.19
N LEU A 297 9.30 1.68 22.07
CA LEU A 297 10.59 2.16 22.56
C LEU A 297 11.08 3.41 21.82
N ILE A 298 10.90 3.48 20.49
CA ILE A 298 11.19 4.68 19.70
C ILE A 298 10.34 5.85 20.20
N PHE A 299 9.04 5.67 20.37
CA PHE A 299 8.14 6.73 20.84
C PHE A 299 8.46 7.17 22.27
N MET A 300 8.88 6.23 23.13
CA MET A 300 9.30 6.52 24.50
C MET A 300 10.57 7.34 24.52
N PHE A 301 11.56 6.97 23.70
CA PHE A 301 12.79 7.74 23.55
C PHE A 301 12.52 9.20 23.16
N PHE A 302 11.68 9.43 22.14
CA PHE A 302 11.35 10.80 21.72
C PHE A 302 10.49 11.54 22.75
N SER A 303 9.61 10.85 23.47
CA SER A 303 8.82 11.45 24.54
C SER A 303 9.71 11.96 25.68
N VAL A 304 10.75 11.22 26.06
CA VAL A 304 11.76 11.67 27.05
C VAL A 304 12.47 12.92 26.56
N ILE A 305 12.89 12.98 25.29
CA ILE A 305 13.58 14.14 24.70
C ILE A 305 12.70 15.39 24.70
N ILE A 306 11.39 15.24 24.50
CA ILE A 306 10.46 16.37 24.48
C ILE A 306 10.26 16.92 25.89
N HIS A 307 10.11 16.04 26.88
CA HIS A 307 9.82 16.43 28.25
C HIS A 307 11.03 17.01 28.98
N GLN A 308 12.24 16.49 28.72
CA GLN A 308 13.45 16.97 29.38
C GLN A 308 13.80 18.41 29.00
N SER A 309 14.32 19.15 29.98
CA SER A 309 14.76 20.52 29.75
C SER A 309 15.94 20.53 28.78
N ARG A 310 16.00 21.57 27.94
CA ARG A 310 17.04 21.70 26.91
C ARG A 310 18.46 21.69 27.52
N LEU A 311 18.62 22.27 28.70
CA LEU A 311 19.90 22.36 29.42
C LEU A 311 20.36 20.99 29.92
N GLU A 312 19.45 20.18 30.48
CA GLU A 312 19.77 18.83 30.96
C GLU A 312 20.10 17.87 29.80
N LEU A 313 19.39 17.98 28.68
CA LEU A 313 19.70 17.25 27.45
C LEU A 313 21.05 17.65 26.86
N GLU A 314 21.33 18.96 26.75
CA GLU A 314 22.62 19.44 26.25
C GLU A 314 23.77 19.01 27.17
N LEU A 315 23.58 18.98 28.50
CA LEU A 315 24.58 18.48 29.43
C LEU A 315 24.80 16.97 29.32
N MET A 316 23.72 16.18 29.25
CA MET A 316 23.81 14.71 29.13
C MET A 316 24.39 14.28 27.77
N LEU A 317 24.13 15.02 26.70
CA LEU A 317 24.36 14.59 25.32
C LEU A 317 25.28 15.53 24.53
N SER A 318 25.96 16.47 25.20
CA SER A 318 27.00 17.35 24.63
C SER A 318 28.10 16.60 23.87
N LYS A 319 28.28 15.31 24.15
CA LYS A 319 29.24 14.43 23.48
C LYS A 319 28.75 13.86 22.14
N ILE A 320 27.46 13.97 21.82
CA ILE A 320 26.85 13.43 20.59
C ILE A 320 26.19 14.56 19.79
N PRO A 321 26.85 15.12 18.76
CA PRO A 321 26.38 16.31 18.04
C PRO A 321 25.01 16.12 17.36
N LEU A 322 24.61 14.88 17.08
CA LEU A 322 23.32 14.55 16.49
C LEU A 322 22.14 14.84 17.44
N VAL A 323 22.32 14.59 18.74
CA VAL A 323 21.24 14.66 19.73
C VAL A 323 20.92 16.10 20.11
N GLY A 324 21.93 16.97 20.17
CA GLY A 324 21.72 18.42 20.30
C GLY A 324 20.87 18.98 19.15
N ARG A 325 20.99 18.42 17.93
CA ARG A 325 20.16 18.79 16.79
C ARG A 325 18.75 18.17 16.84
N LEU A 326 18.56 17.00 17.48
CA LEU A 326 17.24 16.40 17.72
C LEU A 326 16.30 17.35 18.48
N SER A 327 16.83 18.11 19.45
CA SER A 327 16.04 19.07 20.23
C SER A 327 15.36 20.19 19.42
N ARG A 328 15.81 20.44 18.18
CA ARG A 328 15.30 21.50 17.29
C ARG A 328 14.02 21.10 16.53
N GLY A 329 13.56 19.86 16.66
CA GLY A 329 12.30 19.37 16.11
C GLY A 329 12.34 19.03 14.61
N SER A 330 12.96 19.85 13.74
CA SER A 330 13.02 19.57 12.30
C SER A 330 13.75 18.27 11.94
N THR A 331 14.65 17.83 12.81
CA THR A 331 15.40 16.58 12.72
C THR A 331 14.56 15.33 12.98
N TYR A 332 13.37 15.46 13.60
CA TYR A 332 12.46 14.32 13.82
C TYR A 332 12.01 13.71 12.50
N ILE A 333 11.75 14.52 11.47
CA ILE A 333 11.35 14.04 10.13
C ILE A 333 12.44 13.14 9.54
N LEU A 334 13.70 13.58 9.59
CA LEU A 334 14.84 12.83 9.05
C LEU A 334 15.02 11.51 9.82
N VAL A 335 15.00 11.54 11.15
CA VAL A 335 15.23 10.34 11.96
C VAL A 335 14.07 9.35 11.83
N MET A 336 12.82 9.82 11.81
CA MET A 336 11.66 8.95 11.60
C MET A 336 11.62 8.35 10.19
N THR A 337 12.14 9.07 9.19
CA THR A 337 12.33 8.52 7.84
C THR A 337 13.33 7.36 7.86
N ILE A 338 14.48 7.54 8.53
CA ILE A 338 15.48 6.48 8.68
C ILE A 338 14.87 5.28 9.41
N PHE A 339 14.16 5.49 10.52
CA PHE A 339 13.48 4.40 11.23
C PHE A 339 12.43 3.69 10.36
N SER A 340 11.68 4.42 9.54
CA SER A 340 10.71 3.82 8.61
C SER A 340 11.40 2.90 7.60
N ILE A 341 12.55 3.32 7.07
CA ILE A 341 13.37 2.49 6.16
C ILE A 341 13.91 1.26 6.89
N VAL A 342 14.51 1.42 8.07
CA VAL A 342 15.06 0.32 8.87
C VAL A 342 13.97 -0.69 9.23
N ILE A 343 12.80 -0.22 9.67
CA ILE A 343 11.65 -1.07 9.97
C ILE A 343 11.24 -1.88 8.75
N PHE A 344 11.20 -1.27 7.56
CA PHE A 344 10.89 -1.99 6.35
C PHE A 344 11.92 -3.09 6.04
N PHE A 345 13.21 -2.84 6.19
CA PHE A 345 14.22 -3.88 5.94
C PHE A 345 14.21 -5.02 6.96
N VAL A 346 13.90 -4.72 8.23
CA VAL A 346 13.90 -5.73 9.32
C VAL A 346 12.58 -6.52 9.36
N PHE A 347 11.44 -5.84 9.22
CA PHE A 347 10.11 -6.42 9.41
C PHE A 347 9.31 -6.61 8.12
N LYS A 348 9.79 -6.08 6.99
CA LYS A 348 9.07 -6.05 5.69
C LYS A 348 7.74 -5.29 5.69
N ASN A 349 7.35 -4.67 6.80
CA ASN A 349 6.17 -3.81 6.86
C ASN A 349 6.51 -2.39 6.41
N SER A 350 5.77 -1.85 5.42
CA SER A 350 5.88 -0.44 5.01
C SER A 350 5.07 0.44 5.95
N ILE A 351 5.75 1.19 6.81
CA ILE A 351 5.15 2.06 7.83
C ILE A 351 5.60 3.51 7.61
N ASN A 352 4.67 4.46 7.77
CA ASN A 352 4.96 5.89 7.70
C ASN A 352 5.10 6.52 9.09
N LEU A 353 6.31 6.85 9.53
CA LEU A 353 6.54 7.55 10.80
C LEU A 353 6.53 9.09 10.68
N LEU A 354 6.25 9.66 9.50
CA LEU A 354 6.22 11.12 9.32
C LEU A 354 5.11 11.80 10.11
N PHE A 355 3.94 11.16 10.25
CA PHE A 355 2.89 11.71 11.09
C PHE A 355 3.33 11.79 12.55
N VAL A 356 4.02 10.76 13.03
CA VAL A 356 4.59 10.73 14.39
C VAL A 356 5.67 11.81 14.55
N ALA A 357 6.49 12.05 13.51
CA ALA A 357 7.44 13.17 13.52
C ALA A 357 6.72 14.51 13.67
N SER A 358 5.65 14.74 12.90
CA SER A 358 4.82 15.95 12.98
C SER A 358 4.17 16.13 14.35
N TRP A 359 3.66 15.04 14.93
CA TRP A 359 3.13 15.01 16.29
C TRP A 359 4.18 15.44 17.31
N PHE A 360 5.38 14.87 17.25
CA PHE A 360 6.49 15.25 18.14
C PHE A 360 7.00 16.67 17.91
N ILE A 361 6.99 17.19 16.68
CA ILE A 361 7.29 18.60 16.40
C ILE A 361 6.27 19.50 17.09
N LEU A 362 4.98 19.17 16.98
CA LEU A 362 3.90 19.92 17.63
C LEU A 362 4.05 19.90 19.15
N GLN A 363 4.25 18.73 19.75
CA GLN A 363 4.49 18.59 21.19
C GLN A 363 5.70 19.41 21.64
N ASN A 364 6.83 19.32 20.93
CA ASN A 364 8.03 20.08 21.27
C ASN A 364 7.78 21.60 21.22
N LYS A 365 6.96 22.09 20.27
CA LYS A 365 6.56 23.51 20.21
C LYS A 365 5.67 23.90 21.38
N ILE A 366 4.72 23.05 21.78
CA ILE A 366 3.80 23.30 22.90
C ILE A 366 4.56 23.29 24.23
N THR A 367 5.33 22.24 24.51
CA THR A 367 6.07 22.10 25.78
C THR A 367 7.13 23.19 25.97
N LYS A 368 7.71 23.70 24.88
CA LYS A 368 8.74 24.75 24.92
C LYS A 368 8.22 26.12 24.52
N SER A 369 6.90 26.32 24.47
CA SER A 369 6.27 27.58 24.07
C SER A 369 6.75 28.74 24.95
N ASP A 370 6.88 28.55 26.26
CA ASP A 370 7.29 29.60 27.19
C ASP A 370 8.72 30.07 26.95
N ILE A 371 9.62 29.13 26.61
CA ILE A 371 11.01 29.43 26.23
C ILE A 371 11.04 30.12 24.88
N TYR A 372 10.24 29.65 23.92
CA TYR A 372 10.12 30.25 22.60
C TYR A 372 9.63 31.70 22.67
N TRP A 373 8.53 31.96 23.39
CA TRP A 373 7.97 33.30 23.59
C TRP A 373 8.91 34.22 24.38
N LYS A 374 9.67 33.69 25.35
CA LYS A 374 10.76 34.46 26.00
C LYS A 374 11.82 34.89 24.99
N ASN A 375 12.29 33.99 24.13
CA ASN A 375 13.31 34.29 23.12
C ASN A 375 12.80 35.26 22.04
N VAL A 376 11.55 35.12 21.59
CA VAL A 376 10.91 36.04 20.65
C VAL A 376 10.80 37.43 21.26
N LYS A 377 10.37 37.56 22.51
CA LYS A 377 10.34 38.86 23.23
C LYS A 377 11.74 39.49 23.33
N VAL A 378 12.77 38.71 23.64
CA VAL A 378 14.17 39.20 23.71
C VAL A 378 14.66 39.68 22.35
N ASN A 379 14.41 38.93 21.29
CA ASN A 379 14.83 39.30 19.93
C ASN A 379 14.07 40.53 19.41
N LEU A 380 12.75 40.62 19.68
CA LEU A 380 11.98 41.83 19.40
C LEU A 380 12.54 43.04 20.14
N LYS A 381 12.89 42.89 21.43
CA LYS A 381 13.50 43.97 22.21
C LYS A 381 14.83 44.42 21.62
N ARG A 382 15.68 43.49 21.17
CA ARG A 382 16.96 43.80 20.48
C ARG A 382 16.73 44.48 19.13
N PHE A 383 15.77 44.01 18.35
CA PHE A 383 15.38 44.62 17.07
C PHE A 383 14.90 46.06 17.26
N TRP A 384 14.01 46.30 18.22
CA TRP A 384 13.54 47.65 18.57
C TRP A 384 14.65 48.55 19.10
N GLN A 385 15.62 48.02 19.86
CA GLN A 385 16.81 48.76 20.27
C GLN A 385 17.70 49.12 19.08
N GLY A 386 17.83 48.23 18.10
CA GLY A 386 18.53 48.49 16.83
C GLY A 386 17.87 49.61 16.03
N ILE A 387 16.54 49.54 15.86
CA ILE A 387 15.74 50.61 15.23
C ILE A 387 15.93 51.93 15.98
N LYS A 388 15.80 51.96 17.31
CA LYS A 388 16.01 53.17 18.10
C LYS A 388 17.40 53.75 17.96
N LYS A 389 18.45 52.93 17.86
CA LYS A 389 19.81 53.41 17.57
C LYS A 389 19.91 54.01 16.17
N MET A 390 19.31 53.37 15.17
CA MET A 390 19.35 53.82 13.77
C MET A 390 18.62 55.17 13.60
N PHE A 391 17.45 55.33 14.24
CA PHE A 391 16.68 56.58 14.21
C PHE A 391 17.17 57.65 15.22
N GLY A 392 17.82 57.24 16.31
CA GLY A 392 18.51 58.17 17.21
C GLY A 392 19.76 58.78 16.58
N PHE A 393 20.42 58.03 15.70
CA PHE A 393 21.57 58.52 14.92
C PHE A 393 21.14 59.58 13.90
N THR A 394 19.99 59.42 13.24
CA THR A 394 19.46 60.44 12.33
C THR A 394 19.06 61.72 13.06
N TYR A 395 18.52 61.63 14.28
CA TYR A 395 18.18 62.83 15.07
C TYR A 395 19.42 63.65 15.50
N HIS A 396 20.54 62.98 15.80
CA HIS A 396 21.81 63.67 16.10
C HIS A 396 22.52 64.20 14.86
N PHE A 397 22.46 63.48 13.74
CA PHE A 397 23.03 63.92 12.46
C PHE A 397 22.33 65.19 11.92
N PHE A 398 21.00 65.28 12.04
CA PHE A 398 20.27 66.50 11.66
C PHE A 398 20.49 67.69 12.60
N ARG A 399 20.97 67.47 13.83
CA ARG A 399 21.26 68.54 14.79
C ARG A 399 22.67 69.13 14.63
N SER A 400 23.60 68.45 13.97
CA SER A 400 24.93 69.01 13.64
C SER A 400 25.00 69.67 12.26
N ILE A 401 23.87 69.72 11.53
CA ILE A 401 23.73 70.38 10.22
C ILE A 401 22.94 71.72 10.36
N LYS A 402 22.55 72.09 11.57
CA LYS A 402 22.18 73.47 11.94
C LYS A 402 23.29 74.06 12.78
#